data_AF-A0A183DBU2-F1
#
_entry.id   AF-A0A183DBU2-F1
#
_cell.length_a   1.000
_cell.length_b   1.000
_cell.length_c   1.000
_cell.angle_alpha   90.00
_cell.angle_beta   90.00
_cell.angle_gamma   90.00
#
_symmetry.space_group_name_H-M   'P 1'
#
loop_
_entity.id
_entity.type
_entity.pdbx_description
1 polymer ?
#
loop_
_entity_poly.entity_id
_entity_poly.type
_entity_poly.pdbx_seq_one_letter_code
_entity_poly.pdbx_strand_id
1 'polypeptide(L)'
;MRLKDERAKICNEILNGIKVVKLYAWEPPMQETVEGIRQKELALVRKSGFTKAVIDSFNAASPFFVALLTFATYTLTSSGHILTPQIAFVSLTLFNQLRSPMSMIAYLVNLTVQV
;
A
#
# COMPACT_ATOMS: atom_id res chain seq x y z
N MET A 1 11.11 -5.74 -8.64
CA MET A 1 12.31 -4.91 -8.37
C MET A 1 13.33 -4.91 -9.51
N ARG A 2 13.13 -5.70 -10.58
CA ARG A 2 14.06 -5.82 -11.71
C ARG A 2 14.55 -4.50 -12.32
N LEU A 3 13.68 -3.50 -12.53
CA LEU A 3 14.08 -2.19 -13.07
C LEU A 3 15.00 -1.40 -12.13
N LYS A 4 14.82 -1.55 -10.81
CA LYS A 4 15.68 -0.94 -9.81
C LYS A 4 17.07 -1.60 -9.83
N ASP A 5 17.12 -2.92 -9.98
CA ASP A 5 18.37 -3.68 -10.09
C ASP A 5 19.11 -3.35 -11.40
N GLU A 6 18.38 -3.21 -12.50
CA GLU A 6 18.89 -2.81 -13.81
C GLU A 6 19.48 -1.38 -13.78
N ARG A 7 18.77 -0.42 -13.17
CA ARG A 7 19.28 0.93 -12.94
C ARG A 7 20.56 0.92 -12.11
N ALA A 8 20.58 0.15 -11.01
CA ALA A 8 21.74 0.05 -10.14
C ALA A 8 22.95 -0.54 -10.87
N LYS A 9 22.72 -1.58 -11.70
CA LYS A 9 23.76 -2.19 -12.53
C LYS A 9 24.36 -1.21 -13.52
N ILE A 10 23.54 -0.49 -14.30
CA ILE A 10 24.01 0.48 -15.29
C ILE A 10 24.75 1.65 -14.61
N CYS A 11 24.23 2.18 -13.50
CA CYS A 11 24.96 3.19 -12.73
C CYS A 11 26.35 2.69 -12.28
N ASN A 12 26.47 1.43 -11.89
CA ASN A 12 27.74 0.84 -11.48
C ASN A 12 28.71 0.69 -12.67
N GLU A 13 28.22 0.32 -13.85
CA GLU A 13 29.02 0.27 -15.09
C GLU A 13 29.54 1.66 -15.50
N ILE A 14 28.68 2.69 -15.40
CA ILE A 14 29.06 4.09 -15.70
C ILE A 14 30.15 4.58 -14.74
N LEU A 15 30.01 4.29 -13.44
CA LEU A 15 30.97 4.72 -12.41
C LEU A 15 32.32 4.02 -12.59
N ASN A 16 32.34 2.73 -12.90
CA ASN A 16 33.58 2.01 -13.20
C ASN A 16 34.27 2.56 -14.48
N GLY A 17 33.49 3.00 -15.47
CA GLY A 17 33.97 3.56 -16.74
C GLY A 17 34.17 5.08 -16.78
N ILE A 18 34.07 5.79 -15.65
CA ILE A 18 33.87 7.26 -15.63
C ILE A 18 34.93 8.06 -16.39
N LYS A 19 36.18 7.59 -16.41
CA LYS A 19 37.28 8.25 -17.11
C LYS A 19 37.07 8.29 -18.63
N VAL A 20 36.54 7.21 -19.20
CA VAL A 20 36.22 7.09 -20.64
C VAL A 20 35.01 7.97 -20.97
N VAL A 21 33.98 7.92 -20.13
CA VAL A 21 32.75 8.71 -20.30
C VAL A 21 33.06 10.22 -20.36
N LYS A 22 33.93 10.70 -19.46
CA LYS A 22 34.39 12.09 -19.43
C LYS A 22 35.27 12.45 -20.63
N LEU A 23 36.19 11.57 -21.03
CA LEU A 23 37.11 11.81 -22.15
C LEU A 23 36.36 12.03 -23.48
N TYR A 24 35.27 11.29 -23.70
CA TYR A 24 34.44 11.37 -24.91
C TYR A 24 33.18 12.24 -24.75
N ALA A 25 33.01 12.90 -23.61
CA ALA A 25 31.81 13.68 -23.28
C ALA A 25 30.50 12.89 -23.49
N TRP A 26 30.50 11.58 -23.19
CA TRP A 26 29.34 10.68 -23.30
C TRP A 26 28.35 10.80 -22.13
N GLU A 27 28.45 11.85 -21.33
CA GLU A 27 27.61 12.07 -20.16
C GLU A 27 26.13 12.27 -20.53
N PRO A 28 25.79 13.12 -21.52
CA PRO A 28 24.38 13.32 -21.91
C PRO A 28 23.66 12.04 -22.38
N PRO A 29 24.21 11.21 -23.29
CA PRO A 29 23.51 9.99 -23.72
C PRO A 29 23.42 8.93 -22.61
N MET A 30 24.42 8.84 -21.72
CA MET A 30 24.34 7.94 -20.56
C MET A 30 23.30 8.40 -19.55
N GLN A 31 23.17 9.71 -19.33
CA GLN A 31 22.12 10.28 -18.50
C GLN A 31 20.73 9.97 -19.07
N GLU A 32 20.52 10.16 -20.37
CA GLU A 32 19.24 9.86 -21.03
C GLU A 32 18.86 8.38 -20.88
N THR A 33 19.83 7.48 -20.98
CA THR A 33 19.62 6.04 -20.76
C THR A 33 19.13 5.72 -19.35
N VAL A 34 19.77 6.30 -18.32
CA VAL A 34 19.38 6.11 -16.91
C VAL A 34 18.01 6.73 -16.64
N GLU A 35 17.74 7.90 -17.20
CA GLU A 35 16.45 8.58 -17.05
C GLU A 35 15.31 7.77 -17.70
N GLY A 36 15.53 7.17 -18.87
CA GLY A 36 14.57 6.29 -19.52
C GLY A 36 14.17 5.08 -18.67
N ILE A 37 15.12 4.49 -17.93
CA ILE A 37 14.85 3.40 -16.97
C ILE A 37 14.10 3.94 -15.75
N ARG A 38 14.50 5.11 -15.26
CA ARG A 38 13.86 5.77 -14.10
C ARG A 38 12.41 6.12 -14.36
N GLN A 39 12.04 6.56 -15.56
CA GLN A 39 10.65 6.83 -15.93
C GLN A 39 9.80 5.55 -15.88
N LYS A 40 10.34 4.41 -16.35
CA LYS A 40 9.65 3.11 -16.25
C LYS A 40 9.50 2.65 -14.80
N GLU A 41 10.54 2.84 -13.97
CA GLU A 41 10.49 2.54 -12.53
C GLU A 41 9.41 3.38 -11.84
N LEU A 42 9.39 4.70 -12.08
CA LEU A 42 8.43 5.64 -11.51
C LEU A 42 6.99 5.33 -11.91
N ALA A 43 6.74 4.91 -13.15
CA ALA A 43 5.40 4.50 -13.59
C ALA A 43 4.86 3.31 -12.75
N LEU A 44 5.71 2.30 -12.49
CA LEU A 44 5.33 1.16 -11.64
C LEU A 44 5.17 1.56 -10.17
N VAL A 45 6.08 2.38 -9.64
CA VAL A 45 5.99 2.90 -8.27
C VAL A 45 4.70 3.69 -8.08
N ARG A 46 4.32 4.53 -9.05
CA ARG A 46 3.07 5.29 -9.02
C ARG A 46 1.84 4.38 -9.05
N LYS A 47 1.83 3.35 -9.89
CA LYS A 47 0.74 2.37 -9.95
C LYS A 47 0.60 1.61 -8.62
N SER A 48 1.72 1.16 -8.04
CA SER A 48 1.74 0.51 -6.73
C SER A 48 1.28 1.45 -5.61
N GLY A 49 1.71 2.71 -5.64
CA GLY A 49 1.29 3.74 -4.70
C GLY A 49 -0.22 4.00 -4.77
N PHE A 50 -0.78 4.06 -5.98
CA PHE A 50 -2.23 4.20 -6.17
C PHE A 50 -2.99 2.99 -5.60
N THR A 51 -2.55 1.77 -5.86
CA THR A 51 -3.17 0.56 -5.29
C THR A 51 -3.12 0.57 -3.76
N LYS A 52 -1.99 0.96 -3.16
CA LYS A 52 -1.88 1.12 -1.70
C LYS A 52 -2.84 2.16 -1.16
N ALA A 53 -2.88 3.35 -1.77
CA ALA A 53 -3.77 4.42 -1.35
C ALA A 53 -5.25 4.00 -1.38
N VAL A 54 -5.67 3.23 -2.38
CA VAL A 54 -7.02 2.66 -2.45
C VAL A 54 -7.25 1.70 -1.29
N ILE A 55 -6.34 0.75 -1.06
CA ILE A 55 -6.46 -0.22 0.05
C ILE A 55 -6.50 0.49 1.41
N ASP A 56 -5.66 1.50 1.62
CA ASP A 56 -5.61 2.27 2.87
C ASP A 56 -6.91 3.06 3.08
N SER A 57 -7.48 3.62 2.02
CA SER A 57 -8.78 4.32 2.07
C SER A 57 -9.91 3.36 2.44
N PHE A 58 -9.95 2.16 1.86
CA PHE A 58 -10.91 1.13 2.23
C PHE A 58 -10.73 0.67 3.67
N ASN A 59 -9.49 0.50 4.13
CA ASN A 59 -9.20 0.17 5.53
C ASN A 59 -9.66 1.28 6.48
N ALA A 60 -9.48 2.55 6.13
CA ALA A 60 -9.97 3.67 6.92
C ALA A 60 -11.51 3.70 7.01
N ALA A 61 -12.19 3.40 5.90
CA ALA A 61 -13.66 3.39 5.83
C ALA A 61 -14.30 2.10 6.37
N SER A 62 -13.56 0.99 6.48
CA SER A 62 -14.05 -0.31 6.96
C SER A 62 -14.90 -0.26 8.24
N PRO A 63 -14.48 0.37 9.36
CA PRO A 63 -15.28 0.40 10.59
C PRO A 63 -16.62 1.12 10.42
N PHE A 64 -16.66 2.14 9.55
CA PHE A 64 -17.90 2.83 9.24
C PHE A 64 -18.87 1.91 8.48
N PHE A 65 -18.38 1.19 7.48
CA PHE A 65 -19.20 0.21 6.75
C PHE A 65 -19.69 -0.93 7.64
N VAL A 66 -18.84 -1.46 8.52
CA VAL A 66 -19.21 -2.54 9.46
C VAL A 66 -20.29 -2.05 10.44
N ALA A 67 -20.12 -0.87 11.01
CA ALA A 67 -21.11 -0.29 11.91
C ALA A 67 -22.44 -0.03 11.19
N LEU A 68 -22.40 0.55 10.00
CA LEU A 68 -23.59 0.83 9.18
C LEU A 68 -24.37 -0.44 8.86
N LEU A 69 -23.70 -1.48 8.36
CA LEU A 69 -24.34 -2.75 8.00
C LEU A 69 -24.89 -3.48 9.24
N THR A 70 -24.16 -3.43 10.36
CA THR A 70 -24.60 -4.09 11.60
C THR A 70 -25.82 -3.39 12.19
N PHE A 71 -25.82 -2.07 12.28
CA PHE A 71 -26.97 -1.33 12.80
C PHE A 71 -28.17 -1.35 11.83
N ALA A 72 -27.93 -1.34 10.52
CA ALA A 72 -28.99 -1.51 9.53
C ALA A 72 -29.67 -2.88 9.65
N THR A 73 -28.89 -3.97 9.72
CA THR A 73 -29.46 -5.33 9.89
C THR A 73 -30.15 -5.51 11.25
N TYR A 74 -29.60 -4.93 12.32
CA TYR A 74 -30.19 -4.97 13.66
C TYR A 74 -31.58 -4.33 13.71
N THR A 75 -31.74 -3.17 13.06
CA THR A 75 -33.01 -2.42 13.01
C THR A 75 -34.03 -3.04 12.04
N LEU A 76 -33.59 -3.62 10.92
CA LEU A 76 -34.47 -4.25 9.93
C LEU A 76 -35.00 -5.63 10.35
N THR A 77 -34.29 -6.37 11.20
CA THR A 77 -34.63 -7.77 11.53
C THR A 77 -35.83 -7.92 12.47
N SER A 78 -36.11 -6.95 13.36
CA SER A 78 -37.28 -7.02 14.24
C SER A 78 -37.70 -5.63 14.72
N SER A 79 -39.01 -5.36 14.66
CA SER A 79 -39.64 -4.10 15.08
C SER A 79 -39.48 -3.77 16.57
N GLY A 80 -39.00 -4.71 17.38
CA GLY A 80 -38.69 -4.52 18.81
C GLY A 80 -37.23 -4.16 19.13
N HIS A 81 -36.32 -4.15 18.14
CA HIS A 81 -34.91 -3.83 18.37
C HIS A 81 -34.66 -2.33 18.26
N ILE A 82 -34.82 -1.63 19.37
CA ILE A 82 -34.56 -0.19 19.47
C ILE A 82 -33.06 0.02 19.70
N LEU A 83 -32.41 0.71 18.75
CA LEU A 83 -31.00 1.08 18.86
C LEU A 83 -30.82 2.11 19.99
N THR A 84 -30.54 1.64 21.19
CA THR A 84 -30.26 2.50 22.34
C THR A 84 -28.81 3.01 22.26
N PRO A 85 -28.51 4.27 22.64
CA PRO A 85 -27.14 4.82 22.60
C PRO A 85 -26.11 3.93 23.31
N GLN A 86 -26.49 3.32 24.44
CA GLN A 86 -25.65 2.38 25.17
C GLN A 86 -25.18 1.21 24.30
N ILE A 87 -26.08 0.60 23.54
CA ILE A 87 -25.76 -0.54 22.67
C ILE A 87 -24.86 -0.07 21.52
N ALA A 88 -25.19 1.06 20.90
CA ALA A 88 -24.42 1.60 19.78
C ALA A 88 -22.97 1.95 20.16
N PHE A 89 -22.75 2.68 21.26
CA PHE A 89 -21.41 3.07 21.70
C PHE A 89 -20.56 1.89 22.18
N VAL A 90 -21.17 0.92 22.87
CA VAL A 90 -20.47 -0.29 23.31
C VAL A 90 -20.04 -1.13 22.10
N SER A 91 -20.93 -1.37 21.14
CA SER A 91 -20.60 -2.10 19.91
C SER A 91 -19.50 -1.41 19.09
N LEU A 92 -19.55 -0.08 18.95
CA LEU A 92 -18.52 0.68 18.23
C LEU A 92 -17.13 0.57 18.89
N THR A 93 -17.10 0.59 20.23
CA THR A 93 -15.88 0.41 21.01
C THR A 93 -15.28 -0.99 20.78
N LEU A 94 -16.12 -2.02 20.82
CA LEU A 94 -15.71 -3.40 20.56
C LEU A 94 -15.18 -3.59 19.13
N PHE A 95 -15.83 -2.99 18.12
CA PHE A 95 -15.35 -3.05 16.74
C PHE A 95 -13.97 -2.41 16.57
N ASN A 96 -13.73 -1.26 17.20
CA ASN A 96 -12.42 -0.61 17.17
C ASN A 96 -11.34 -1.46 17.86
N GLN A 97 -11.67 -2.11 18.97
CA GLN A 97 -10.71 -2.94 19.71
C GLN A 97 -10.38 -4.24 18.97
N LEU A 98 -11.34 -4.81 18.24
CA LEU A 98 -11.16 -6.04 17.45
C LEU A 98 -10.35 -5.82 16.17
N ARG A 99 -10.22 -4.57 15.71
CA ARG A 99 -9.42 -4.21 14.54
C ARG A 99 -7.94 -4.53 14.70
N SER A 100 -7.36 -4.18 15.85
CA SER A 100 -5.94 -4.39 16.14
C SER A 100 -5.51 -5.87 16.04
N PRO A 101 -6.18 -6.83 16.73
CA PRO A 101 -5.83 -8.24 16.61
C PRO A 101 -6.09 -8.81 15.21
N MET A 102 -7.14 -8.36 14.50
CA MET A 102 -7.38 -8.79 13.12
C MET A 102 -6.24 -8.41 12.17
N SER A 103 -5.75 -7.16 12.26
CA SER A 103 -4.59 -6.72 11.48
C SER A 103 -3.33 -7.51 11.83
N MET A 104 -3.14 -7.82 13.11
CA MET A 104 -2.01 -8.63 13.58
C MET A 104 -2.06 -10.05 13.04
N ILE A 105 -3.23 -10.70 13.02
CA ILE A 105 -3.39 -12.05 12.45
C ILE A 105 -3.08 -12.04 10.95
N ALA A 106 -3.62 -11.07 10.20
CA ALA A 106 -3.34 -10.95 8.77
C ALA A 106 -1.84 -10.78 8.48
N TYR A 107 -1.14 -10.00 9.31
CA TYR A 107 0.30 -9.84 9.23
C TYR A 107 1.05 -11.15 9.50
N LEU A 108 0.67 -11.88 10.55
CA LEU A 108 1.28 -13.16 10.90
C LEU A 108 1.10 -14.21 9.80
N VAL A 109 -0.08 -14.28 9.16
CA VAL A 109 -0.31 -15.18 8.03
C VAL A 109 0.63 -14.85 6.87
N ASN A 110 0.83 -13.55 6.57
CA ASN A 110 1.74 -13.14 5.51
C ASN A 110 3.18 -13.56 5.80
N LEU A 111 3.62 -13.43 7.05
CA LEU A 111 4.94 -13.89 7.48
C LEU A 111 5.11 -15.40 7.35
N THR A 112 4.11 -16.19 7.74
CA THR A 112 4.19 -17.66 7.63
C THR A 112 4.22 -18.15 6.19
N VAL A 113 3.63 -17.43 5.24
CA VAL A 113 3.62 -17.79 3.82
C VAL A 113 4.93 -17.36 3.12
N GLN A 114 5.64 -16.38 3.67
CA GLN A 114 6.92 -15.91 3.13
C GLN A 114 8.13 -16.76 3.55
N VAL A 115 7.99 -17.61 4.58
CA VAL A 115 9.00 -18.58 5.04
C VAL A 115 8.81 -19.90 4.30
#